data_AF-V5IGF8-F1
#
_entry.id   AF-V5IGF8-F1
#
_cell.length_a   1.000
_cell.length_b   1.000
_cell.length_c   1.000
_cell.angle_alpha   90.00
_cell.angle_beta   90.00
_cell.angle_gamma   90.00
#
_symmetry.space_group_name_H-M   'P 1'
#
loop_
_entity.id
_entity.type
_entity.pdbx_description
1 polymer ?
#
loop_
_entity_poly.entity_id
_entity_poly.type
_entity_poly.pdbx_seq_one_letter_code
_entity_poly.pdbx_strand_id
1 'polypeptide(L)'
;LHCATLPIKARLQEKGLFMPSSVDSLLCRQPETVEHIFLECWDAVFMWAILQRALKKDLAITACGIRFLPIESEKTLSYDMLMPLGLHSL
;
A
#
# COMPACT_ATOMS: atom_id res chain seq x y z
N LEU A 1 -14.71 0.68 3.66
CA LEU A 1 -13.31 0.21 3.56
C LEU A 1 -12.40 1.43 3.64
N HIS A 2 -11.50 1.53 4.63
CA HIS A 2 -10.67 2.73 4.84
C HIS A 2 -9.83 3.11 3.61
N CYS A 3 -9.36 2.15 2.81
CA CYS A 3 -8.62 2.43 1.58
C CYS A 3 -9.49 3.03 0.44
N ALA A 4 -10.82 3.03 0.55
CA ALA A 4 -11.72 3.58 -0.47
C ALA A 4 -11.82 5.12 -0.45
N THR A 5 -11.17 5.77 0.53
CA THR A 5 -11.00 7.22 0.61
C THR A 5 -9.67 7.69 0.02
N LEU A 6 -8.79 6.76 -0.36
CA LEU A 6 -7.49 7.13 -0.94
C LEU A 6 -7.70 7.78 -2.33
N PRO A 7 -6.96 8.85 -2.67
CA PRO A 7 -7.09 9.59 -3.92
C PRO A 7 -6.42 8.85 -5.08
N ILE A 8 -6.80 7.60 -5.29
CA ILE A 8 -6.24 6.70 -6.30
C ILE A 8 -6.87 7.00 -7.65
N LYS A 9 -6.06 7.21 -8.70
CA LYS A 9 -6.54 7.73 -9.99
C LYS A 9 -7.66 6.90 -10.61
N ALA A 10 -7.51 5.56 -10.64
CA ALA A 10 -8.54 4.69 -11.21
C ALA A 10 -9.87 4.87 -10.48
N ARG A 11 -9.84 5.00 -9.15
CA ARG A 11 -11.05 5.20 -8.36
C ARG A 11 -11.63 6.62 -8.49
N LEU A 12 -10.78 7.64 -8.59
CA LEU A 12 -11.24 9.02 -8.83
C LEU A 12 -11.98 9.12 -10.16
N GLN A 13 -11.45 8.47 -11.21
CA GLN A 13 -12.12 8.37 -12.50
C GLN A 13 -13.47 7.65 -12.41
N GLU A 14 -13.55 6.52 -11.71
CA GLU A 14 -14.83 5.82 -11.49
C GLU A 14 -15.86 6.65 -10.69
N LYS A 15 -15.40 7.60 -9.86
CA LYS A 15 -16.28 8.55 -9.15
C LYS A 15 -16.71 9.73 -10.05
N GLY A 16 -16.31 9.75 -11.32
CA GLY A 16 -16.60 10.82 -12.26
C GLY A 16 -15.75 12.08 -12.08
N LEU A 17 -14.66 12.00 -11.32
CA LEU A 17 -13.72 13.11 -11.15
C LEU A 17 -12.77 13.16 -12.34
N PHE A 18 -12.52 14.38 -12.84
CA PHE A 18 -11.63 14.59 -13.98
C PHE A 18 -10.18 14.27 -13.61
N MET A 19 -9.58 13.29 -14.30
CA MET A 19 -8.15 12.99 -14.23
C MET A 19 -7.43 13.67 -15.40
N PRO A 20 -6.55 14.67 -15.16
CA PRO A 20 -5.84 15.38 -16.23
C PRO A 20 -4.77 14.53 -16.92
N SER A 21 -4.39 13.40 -16.33
CA SER A 21 -3.39 12.45 -16.84
C SER A 21 -3.97 11.03 -16.89
N SER A 22 -3.20 10.06 -17.43
CA SER A 22 -3.62 8.65 -17.41
C SER A 22 -3.88 8.17 -15.99
N VAL A 23 -4.83 7.25 -15.84
CA VAL A 23 -5.07 6.50 -14.59
C VAL A 23 -3.97 5.50 -14.28
N ASP A 24 -3.01 5.32 -15.18
CA ASP A 24 -1.91 4.39 -14.98
C ASP A 24 -0.82 4.95 -14.07
N SER A 25 -0.15 4.05 -13.35
CA SER A 25 1.10 4.31 -12.65
C SER A 25 2.19 4.71 -13.66
N LEU A 26 2.95 5.75 -13.33
CA LEU A 26 4.06 6.23 -14.17
C LEU A 26 5.17 5.19 -14.33
N LEU A 27 5.36 4.34 -13.32
CA LEU A 27 6.45 3.37 -13.24
C LEU A 27 6.11 2.07 -13.98
N CYS A 28 4.92 1.55 -13.74
CA CYS A 28 4.51 0.23 -14.24
C CYS A 28 3.60 0.31 -15.47
N ARG A 29 3.05 1.50 -15.79
CA ARG A 29 2.05 1.71 -16.86
C ARG A 29 0.85 0.77 -16.74
N GLN A 30 0.45 0.46 -15.52
CA GLN A 30 -0.74 -0.31 -15.18
C GLN A 30 -1.74 0.59 -14.45
N PRO A 31 -3.05 0.31 -14.51
CA PRO A 31 -4.05 1.07 -13.79
C PRO A 31 -3.69 1.19 -12.31
N GLU A 32 -3.68 2.42 -11.83
CA GLU A 32 -3.34 2.74 -10.45
C GLU A 32 -4.49 2.31 -9.54
N THR A 33 -4.39 1.13 -8.93
CA THR A 33 -5.34 0.58 -7.94
C THR A 33 -4.70 0.54 -6.54
N VAL A 34 -5.49 0.23 -5.49
CA VAL A 34 -4.97 0.07 -4.12
C VAL A 34 -3.92 -1.04 -4.09
N GLU A 35 -4.25 -2.19 -4.66
CA GLU A 35 -3.34 -3.34 -4.78
C GLU A 35 -2.09 -2.96 -5.57
N HIS A 36 -2.26 -2.27 -6.68
CA HIS A 36 -1.13 -1.90 -7.52
C HIS A 36 -0.15 -0.99 -6.76
N ILE A 37 -0.62 0.14 -6.23
CA ILE A 37 0.27 1.12 -5.58
C ILE A 37 0.95 0.54 -4.34
N PHE A 38 0.26 -0.26 -3.53
CA PHE A 38 0.79 -0.70 -2.24
C PHE A 38 1.43 -2.08 -2.24
N LEU A 39 1.21 -2.92 -3.25
CA LEU A 39 1.71 -4.31 -3.26
C LEU A 39 2.49 -4.66 -4.52
N GLU A 40 2.04 -4.22 -5.69
CA GLU A 40 2.53 -4.76 -6.97
C GLU A 40 3.46 -3.79 -7.72
N CYS A 41 3.34 -2.49 -7.47
CA CYS A 41 4.18 -1.47 -8.08
C CYS A 41 5.64 -1.66 -7.62
N TRP A 42 6.58 -1.38 -8.51
CA TRP A 42 8.01 -1.52 -8.22
C TRP A 42 8.42 -0.78 -6.95
N ASP A 43 7.95 0.46 -6.76
CA ASP A 43 8.24 1.24 -5.56
C ASP A 43 7.81 0.53 -4.27
N ALA A 44 6.60 -0.03 -4.26
CA ALA A 44 6.10 -0.78 -3.11
C ALA A 44 6.90 -2.06 -2.87
N VAL A 45 7.14 -2.85 -3.91
CA VAL A 45 7.91 -4.10 -3.81
C VAL A 45 9.30 -3.82 -3.25
N PHE A 46 9.99 -2.79 -3.74
CA PHE A 46 11.31 -2.42 -3.25
C PHE A 46 11.27 -1.89 -1.82
N MET A 47 10.35 -0.97 -1.51
CA MET A 47 10.24 -0.37 -0.18
C MET A 47 9.97 -1.45 0.87
N TRP A 48 9.02 -2.35 0.60
CA TRP A 48 8.71 -3.45 1.52
C TRP A 48 9.85 -4.44 1.69
N ALA A 49 10.53 -4.81 0.61
CA ALA A 49 11.68 -5.71 0.68
C ALA A 49 12.83 -5.11 1.51
N ILE A 50 13.09 -3.81 1.35
CA ILE A 50 14.09 -3.09 2.15
C ILE A 50 13.66 -3.05 3.62
N LEU A 51 12.40 -2.71 3.89
CA LEU A 51 11.87 -2.61 5.25
C LEU A 51 11.92 -3.95 6.00
N GLN A 52 11.47 -5.04 5.37
CA GLN A 52 11.54 -6.38 5.97
C GLN A 52 12.98 -6.82 6.27
N ARG A 53 13.93 -6.52 5.38
CA ARG A 53 15.36 -6.81 5.60
C ARG A 53 15.95 -5.98 6.73
N ALA A 54 15.61 -4.69 6.81
CA ALA A 54 16.08 -3.79 7.86
C ALA A 54 15.57 -4.21 9.24
N LEU A 55 14.31 -4.63 9.32
CA LEU A 55 13.66 -5.05 10.58
C LEU A 55 13.93 -6.52 10.93
N LYS A 56 14.40 -7.32 9.97
CA LYS A 56 14.53 -8.79 10.08
C LYS A 56 13.21 -9.44 10.53
N LYS A 57 12.10 -9.00 9.93
CA LYS A 57 10.73 -9.44 10.23
C LYS A 57 9.92 -9.60 8.96
N ASP A 58 9.11 -10.65 8.93
CA ASP A 58 8.09 -10.83 7.90
C ASP A 58 6.86 -9.98 8.25
N LEU A 59 6.57 -9.03 7.38
CA LEU A 59 5.36 -8.21 7.46
C LEU A 59 4.26 -8.84 6.59
N ALA A 60 3.01 -8.74 7.01
CA ALA A 60 1.85 -9.26 6.28
C ALA A 60 1.50 -8.40 5.05
N ILE A 61 2.39 -8.37 4.04
CA ILE A 61 2.22 -7.61 2.79
C ILE A 61 1.24 -8.36 1.89
N THR A 62 -0.04 -8.26 2.21
CA THR A 62 -1.14 -8.88 1.48
C THR A 62 -2.28 -7.88 1.34
N ALA A 63 -3.18 -8.12 0.38
CA ALA A 63 -4.38 -7.31 0.19
C ALA A 63 -5.24 -7.18 1.46
N CYS A 64 -5.24 -8.21 2.32
CA CYS A 64 -5.87 -8.15 3.62
C CYS A 64 -5.03 -7.39 4.64
N GLY A 65 -3.71 -7.63 4.72
CA GLY A 65 -2.84 -6.99 5.71
C GLY A 65 -2.74 -5.47 5.57
N ILE A 66 -2.73 -4.95 4.34
CA ILE A 66 -2.74 -3.49 4.10
C ILE A 66 -4.09 -2.83 4.46
N ARG A 67 -5.16 -3.61 4.55
CA ARG A 67 -6.52 -3.14 4.88
C ARG A 67 -6.89 -3.35 6.34
N PHE A 68 -6.39 -4.45 6.90
CA PHE A 68 -6.67 -4.96 8.23
C PHE A 68 -5.32 -5.33 8.84
N LEU A 69 -4.81 -4.41 9.65
CA LEU A 69 -3.55 -4.60 10.32
C LEU A 69 -3.67 -5.80 11.28
N PRO A 70 -2.87 -6.87 11.13
CA PRO A 70 -2.91 -7.99 12.06
C PRO A 70 -2.39 -7.51 13.40
N ILE A 71 -3.23 -7.58 14.44
CA ILE A 71 -2.84 -7.23 15.81
C ILE A 71 -2.34 -8.51 16.47
N GLU A 72 -1.05 -8.60 16.74
CA GLU A 72 -0.49 -9.70 17.53
C GLU A 72 -0.55 -9.34 19.03
N SER A 73 -1.33 -10.09 19.81
CA SER A 73 -1.64 -9.76 21.21
C SER A 73 -0.48 -9.91 22.20
N GLU A 74 0.68 -10.42 21.79
CA GLU A 74 1.72 -10.89 22.74
C GLU A 74 3.14 -10.31 22.52
N LYS A 75 3.34 -9.28 21.68
CA LYS A 75 4.70 -8.74 21.43
C LYS A 75 4.93 -7.37 22.08
N THR A 76 6.08 -7.25 22.75
CA THR A 76 6.58 -6.05 23.48
C THR A 76 6.78 -4.81 22.61
N LEU A 77 6.84 -4.98 21.28
CA LEU A 77 6.87 -3.91 20.30
C LEU A 77 5.84 -4.24 19.21
N SER A 78 4.80 -3.42 19.07
CA SER A 78 3.80 -3.56 18.02
C SER A 78 4.40 -3.12 16.68
N TYR A 79 5.11 -4.02 16.01
CA TYR A 79 5.57 -3.83 14.63
C TYR A 79 4.42 -3.51 13.68
N ASP A 80 3.20 -3.81 14.10
CA ASP A 80 1.93 -3.38 13.53
C ASP A 80 1.95 -1.89 13.18
N MET A 81 2.53 -1.01 14.02
CA MET A 81 2.60 0.43 13.75
C MET A 81 3.53 0.81 12.58
N LEU A 82 4.46 -0.06 12.19
CA LEU A 82 5.37 0.20 11.06
C LEU A 82 4.68 0.01 9.72
N MET A 83 3.65 -0.81 9.64
CA MET A 83 2.94 -1.04 8.37
C MET A 83 2.11 0.18 7.94
N PRO A 84 1.36 0.88 8.81
CA PRO A 84 0.76 2.18 8.50
C PRO A 84 1.80 3.25 8.12
N LEU A 85 2.96 3.27 8.78
CA LEU A 85 4.04 4.21 8.45
C LEU A 85 4.63 3.91 7.06
N GLY A 86 4.83 2.63 6.73
CA GLY A 86 5.25 2.20 5.41
C GLY A 86 4.22 2.56 4.33
N LEU A 87 2.93 2.31 4.60
CA LEU A 87 1.84 2.71 3.70
C LEU A 87 1.74 4.22 3.50
N HIS A 88 2.06 5.02 4.51
CA HIS A 88 2.10 6.48 4.38
C HIS A 88 3.30 6.99 3.56
N SER A 89 4.38 6.20 3.49
CA SER A 89 5.61 6.57 2.78
C SER A 89 5.58 6.22 1.29
N LEU A 90 4.57 5.46 0.84
CA LEU A 90 4.28 5.11 -0.55
C LEU A 90 3.27 6.10 -1.15
#